data_AF-A0A497GUE5-F1
#
_entry.id   AF-A0A497GUE5-F1
#
_cell.length_a   1.000
_cell.length_b   1.000
_cell.length_c   1.000
_cell.angle_alpha   90.00
_cell.angle_beta   90.00
_cell.angle_gamma   90.00
#
_symmetry.space_group_name_H-M   'P 1'
#
loop_
_entity.id
_entity.type
_entity.pdbx_description
1 polymer ?
#
loop_
_entity_poly.entity_id
_entity_poly.type
_entity_poly.pdbx_seq_one_letter_code
_entity_poly.pdbx_strand_id
1 'polypeptide(L)'
;MDNIAWSLVLSDVTVASIKVDGELLVLVNEEAEAFAKFVIPLAMNSQRLYCSVCGAPVSEDNLGQLTLHEEGFLTAKCAYCLDQEIIRTIRRLKSYVEISPIPKAEVENS
;
A
#
# COMPACT_ATOMS: atom_id res chain seq x y z
N MET A 1 0.62 -7.73 -24.68
CA MET A 1 0.50 -6.49 -23.89
C MET A 1 1.02 -6.86 -22.53
N ASP A 2 2.08 -6.19 -22.11
CA ASP A 2 2.68 -6.45 -20.80
C ASP A 2 1.62 -6.04 -19.77
N ASN A 3 1.18 -7.00 -18.95
CA ASN A 3 0.17 -6.74 -17.92
C ASN A 3 0.89 -6.05 -16.76
N ILE A 4 0.87 -4.72 -16.78
CA ILE A 4 1.49 -3.90 -15.75
C ILE A 4 0.42 -3.51 -14.73
N ALA A 5 0.62 -3.91 -13.48
CA ALA A 5 -0.17 -3.44 -12.35
C ALA A 5 0.77 -2.89 -11.29
N TRP A 6 0.35 -1.88 -10.55
CA TRP A 6 1.15 -1.35 -9.46
C TRP A 6 0.29 -0.72 -8.38
N SER A 7 0.83 -0.69 -7.16
CA SER A 7 0.23 0.01 -6.04
C SER A 7 1.29 0.84 -5.34
N LEU A 8 1.05 2.14 -5.26
CA LEU A 8 1.85 3.11 -4.53
C LEU A 8 1.12 3.47 -3.23
N VAL A 9 1.81 3.33 -2.10
CA VAL A 9 1.35 3.71 -0.76
C VAL A 9 2.22 4.86 -0.28
N LEU A 10 1.57 5.97 0.08
CA LEU A 10 2.17 7.18 0.61
C LEU A 10 1.84 7.23 2.12
N SER A 11 2.88 7.07 2.93
CA SER A 11 2.82 7.17 4.39
C SER A 11 4.17 7.70 4.89
N ASP A 12 4.45 7.62 6.19
CA ASP A 12 5.80 7.89 6.72
C ASP A 12 6.89 7.03 6.03
N VAL A 13 6.49 5.88 5.49
CA VAL A 13 7.30 5.06 4.58
C VAL A 13 6.57 4.98 3.24
N THR A 14 7.22 5.42 2.17
CA THR A 14 6.67 5.30 0.81
C THR A 14 6.98 3.91 0.27
N VAL A 15 5.99 3.20 -0.24
CA VAL A 15 6.17 1.84 -0.80
C VAL A 15 5.47 1.76 -2.14
N ALA A 16 6.14 1.21 -3.15
CA ALA A 16 5.50 0.85 -4.41
C ALA A 16 5.68 -0.64 -4.69
N SER A 17 4.61 -1.34 -4.99
CA SER A 17 4.65 -2.68 -5.57
C SER A 17 4.34 -2.57 -7.06
N ILE A 18 5.16 -3.18 -7.91
CA ILE A 18 5.04 -3.13 -9.36
C ILE A 18 5.08 -4.57 -9.87
N LYS A 19 4.05 -4.98 -10.59
CA LYS A 19 3.95 -6.28 -11.23
C LYS A 19 4.14 -6.10 -12.74
N VAL A 20 5.13 -6.78 -13.30
CA VAL A 20 5.43 -6.80 -14.75
C VAL A 20 5.61 -8.24 -15.16
N ASP A 21 4.84 -8.71 -16.13
CA ASP A 21 4.92 -10.08 -16.69
C ASP A 21 4.89 -11.21 -15.64
N GLY A 22 4.19 -10.96 -14.52
CA GLY A 22 4.07 -11.90 -13.41
C GLY A 22 5.14 -11.77 -12.32
N GLU A 23 6.21 -11.02 -12.56
CA GLU A 23 7.22 -10.71 -11.56
C GLU A 23 6.81 -9.53 -10.69
N LEU A 24 7.09 -9.61 -9.38
CA LEU A 24 6.77 -8.57 -8.40
C LEU A 24 8.05 -7.87 -7.95
N LEU A 25 8.14 -6.57 -8.24
CA LEU A 25 9.14 -5.66 -7.72
C LEU A 25 8.54 -4.84 -6.58
N VAL A 26 9.27 -4.68 -5.48
CA VAL A 26 8.88 -3.81 -4.38
C VAL A 26 9.96 -2.75 -4.18
N LEU A 27 9.55 -1.49 -4.29
CA LEU A 27 10.37 -0.30 -4.05
C LEU A 27 9.98 0.31 -2.71
N VAL A 28 10.95 0.91 -2.01
CA VAL A 28 10.73 1.52 -0.69
C VAL A 28 11.47 2.85 -0.61
N ASN A 29 10.88 3.87 0.02
CA ASN A 29 11.46 5.20 0.21
C ASN A 29 11.97 5.83 -1.10
N GLU A 30 13.26 6.13 -1.23
CA GLU A 30 13.82 6.92 -2.33
C GLU A 30 13.43 6.39 -3.71
N GLU A 31 13.48 5.07 -3.96
CA GLU A 31 13.05 4.51 -5.24
C GLU A 31 11.54 4.61 -5.45
N ALA A 32 10.76 4.41 -4.38
CA ALA A 32 9.30 4.53 -4.44
C ALA A 32 8.84 5.98 -4.60
N GLU A 33 9.56 6.94 -4.02
CA GLU A 33 9.34 8.38 -4.18
C GLU A 33 9.68 8.84 -5.60
N ALA A 34 10.76 8.33 -6.19
CA ALA A 34 11.09 8.58 -7.58
C ALA A 34 9.97 8.07 -8.51
N PHE A 35 9.45 6.87 -8.23
CA PHE A 35 8.29 6.32 -8.92
C PHE A 35 7.03 7.17 -8.72
N ALA A 36 6.76 7.61 -7.49
CA ALA A 36 5.63 8.46 -7.12
C ALA A 36 5.60 9.78 -7.91
N LYS A 37 6.75 10.46 -8.01
CA LYS A 37 6.92 11.70 -8.80
C LYS A 37 6.55 11.52 -10.28
N PHE A 38 6.70 10.30 -10.81
CA PHE A 38 6.32 9.99 -12.18
C PHE A 38 4.82 9.67 -12.31
N VAL A 39 4.28 8.78 -11.46
CA VAL A 39 2.91 8.25 -11.66
C VAL A 39 1.80 9.14 -11.12
N ILE A 40 2.02 9.90 -10.04
CA ILE A 40 0.98 10.72 -9.43
C ILE A 40 0.47 11.79 -10.40
N PRO A 41 1.33 12.61 -11.04
CA PRO A 41 0.85 13.64 -11.97
C PRO A 41 0.11 13.05 -13.16
N LEU A 42 0.56 11.90 -13.68
CA LEU A 42 -0.10 11.21 -14.80
C LEU A 42 -1.51 10.75 -14.41
N ALA A 43 -1.65 10.14 -13.24
CA ALA A 43 -2.94 9.68 -12.73
C ALA A 43 -3.91 10.84 -12.48
N MET A 44 -3.45 11.90 -11.80
CA MET A 44 -4.27 13.06 -11.44
C MET A 44 -4.72 13.86 -12.68
N ASN A 45 -3.90 13.92 -13.73
CA ASN A 45 -4.27 14.59 -14.97
C ASN A 45 -5.20 13.75 -15.85
N SER A 46 -5.20 12.43 -15.70
CA SER A 46 -6.01 11.53 -16.53
C SER A 46 -7.50 11.53 -16.16
N GLN A 47 -7.83 11.66 -14.87
CA GLN A 47 -9.20 11.60 -14.38
C GLN A 47 -9.34 12.17 -12.96
N ARG A 48 -10.58 12.51 -12.58
CA ARG A 48 -10.91 12.79 -11.18
C ARG A 48 -10.93 11.49 -10.39
N LEU A 49 -10.15 11.43 -9.32
CA LEU A 49 -10.09 10.29 -8.43
C LEU A 49 -10.95 10.53 -7.18
N TYR A 50 -11.61 9.46 -6.75
CA TYR A 50 -12.39 9.43 -5.53
C TYR A 50 -11.89 8.28 -4.65
N CYS A 51 -11.93 8.49 -3.33
CA CYS A 51 -11.52 7.48 -2.39
C CYS A 51 -12.44 6.27 -2.49
N SER A 52 -11.87 5.11 -2.79
CA SER A 52 -12.56 3.82 -2.89
C SER A 52 -13.29 3.39 -1.61
N VAL A 53 -13.00 4.01 -0.46
CA VAL A 53 -13.60 3.68 0.84
C VAL A 53 -14.69 4.68 1.23
N CYS A 54 -14.40 5.99 1.21
CA CYS A 54 -15.33 7.01 1.72
C CYS A 54 -15.98 7.87 0.64
N GLY A 55 -15.61 7.71 -0.63
CA GLY A 55 -16.15 8.48 -1.75
C GLY A 55 -15.70 9.94 -1.82
N ALA A 56 -14.84 10.41 -0.89
CA ALA A 56 -14.33 11.78 -0.93
C ALA A 56 -13.40 12.01 -2.15
N PRO A 57 -13.35 13.23 -2.71
CA PRO A 57 -12.40 13.58 -3.76
C PRO A 57 -10.96 13.39 -3.29
N VAL A 58 -10.10 12.86 -4.17
CA VAL A 58 -8.68 12.69 -3.91
C VAL A 58 -7.87 13.67 -4.76
N SER A 59 -6.93 14.35 -4.13
CA SER A 59 -5.91 15.23 -4.72
C SER A 59 -4.53 14.81 -4.24
N GLU A 60 -3.46 15.43 -4.75
CA GLU A 60 -2.10 15.16 -4.30
C GLU A 60 -1.93 15.39 -2.79
N ASP A 61 -2.59 16.40 -2.22
CA ASP A 61 -2.49 16.78 -0.81
C ASP A 61 -3.11 15.76 0.16
N ASN A 62 -4.01 14.91 -0.31
CA ASN A 62 -4.73 13.94 0.55
C ASN A 62 -4.65 12.50 0.05
N LEU A 63 -3.79 12.23 -0.95
CA LEU A 63 -3.58 10.90 -1.50
C LEU A 63 -2.84 10.03 -0.48
N GLY A 64 -3.43 8.89 -0.13
CA GLY A 64 -2.76 7.86 0.69
C GLY A 64 -2.29 6.69 -0.15
N GLN A 65 -3.12 6.20 -1.07
CA GLN A 65 -2.76 5.08 -1.94
C GLN A 65 -3.29 5.31 -3.35
N LEU A 66 -2.49 4.96 -4.34
CA LEU A 66 -2.85 4.95 -5.75
C LEU A 66 -2.52 3.57 -6.35
N THR A 67 -3.46 2.99 -7.09
CA THR A 67 -3.29 1.65 -7.63
C THR A 67 -3.75 1.62 -9.08
N LEU A 68 -2.90 1.10 -9.98
CA LEU A 68 -3.27 0.66 -11.32
C LEU A 68 -3.51 -0.84 -11.30
N HIS A 69 -4.72 -1.24 -11.67
CA HIS A 69 -5.12 -2.64 -11.77
C HIS A 69 -4.68 -3.24 -13.11
N GLU A 70 -4.63 -4.58 -13.19
CA GLU A 70 -4.22 -5.29 -14.40
C GLU A 70 -5.15 -5.00 -15.59
N GLU A 71 -6.42 -4.64 -15.32
CA GLU A 71 -7.39 -4.25 -16.33
C GLU A 71 -7.22 -2.79 -16.80
N GLY A 72 -6.21 -2.08 -16.30
CA GLY A 72 -5.81 -0.75 -16.76
C GLY A 72 -6.59 0.41 -16.14
N PHE A 73 -7.44 0.18 -15.14
CA PHE A 73 -8.11 1.25 -14.40
C PHE A 73 -7.35 1.63 -13.13
N LEU A 74 -7.48 2.90 -12.73
CA LEU A 74 -6.88 3.41 -11.49
C LEU A 74 -7.92 3.46 -10.36
N THR A 75 -7.47 3.18 -9.15
CA THR A 75 -8.22 3.47 -7.92
C THR A 75 -7.35 4.25 -6.94
N ALA A 76 -7.98 5.04 -6.10
CA ALA A 76 -7.31 5.80 -5.05
C ALA A 76 -7.93 5.54 -3.68
N LYS A 77 -7.15 5.81 -2.63
CA LYS A 77 -7.57 5.87 -1.24
C LYS A 77 -6.99 7.13 -0.62
N CYS A 78 -7.80 7.90 0.09
CA CYS A 78 -7.29 9.08 0.80
C CYS A 78 -6.45 8.67 2.01
N ALA A 79 -5.52 9.54 2.41
CA ALA A 79 -4.60 9.32 3.53
C ALA A 79 -5.34 8.94 4.81
N TYR A 80 -6.43 9.63 5.15
CA TYR A 80 -7.25 9.29 6.32
C TYR A 80 -7.76 7.84 6.31
N CYS A 81 -8.29 7.37 5.17
CA CYS A 81 -8.80 6.00 5.09
C CYS A 81 -7.67 4.97 5.12
N LEU A 82 -6.52 5.29 4.53
CA LEU A 82 -5.32 4.46 4.61
C LEU A 82 -4.83 4.34 6.05
N ASP A 83 -4.72 5.44 6.80
CA ASP A 83 -4.30 5.42 8.20
C ASP A 83 -5.20 4.53 9.06
N GLN A 84 -6.52 4.64 8.87
CA GLN A 84 -7.47 3.77 9.56
C GLN A 84 -7.25 2.30 9.23
N GLU A 85 -6.90 1.97 7.99
CA GLU A 85 -6.59 0.61 7.57
C GLU A 85 -5.27 0.10 8.16
N ILE A 86 -4.22 0.91 8.15
CA ILE A 86 -2.93 0.59 8.78
C ILE A 86 -3.13 0.33 10.27
N ILE A 87 -3.83 1.21 10.99
CA ILE A 87 -4.14 1.05 12.42
C ILE A 87 -4.93 -0.24 12.67
N ARG A 88 -5.95 -0.54 11.86
CA ARG A 88 -6.73 -1.78 11.98
C ARG A 88 -5.87 -3.02 11.75
N THR A 89 -4.98 -2.98 10.76
CA THR A 89 -4.07 -4.08 10.44
C THR A 89 -3.06 -4.31 11.56
N ILE A 90 -2.45 -3.26 12.10
CA ILE A 90 -1.53 -3.35 13.25
C ILE A 90 -2.25 -3.94 14.47
N ARG A 91 -3.48 -3.49 14.78
CA ARG A 91 -4.27 -4.03 15.89
C ARG A 91 -4.55 -5.52 15.72
N ARG A 92 -4.90 -5.96 14.50
CA ARG A 92 -5.08 -7.38 14.19
C ARG A 92 -3.79 -8.17 14.38
N LEU A 93 -2.67 -7.69 13.84
CA LEU A 93 -1.38 -8.38 13.98
C LEU A 93 -0.94 -8.50 15.45
N LYS A 94 -1.13 -7.46 16.28
CA LYS A 94 -0.87 -7.55 17.72
C LYS A 94 -1.72 -8.62 18.39
N SER A 95 -3.01 -8.68 18.07
CA SER A 95 -3.87 -9.75 18.59
C SER A 95 -3.41 -11.15 18.17
N TYR A 96 -2.82 -11.32 16.98
CA TYR A 96 -2.25 -12.61 16.56
C TYR A 96 -0.97 -12.97 17.32
N VAL A 97 -0.09 -12.00 17.59
CA VAL A 97 1.16 -12.24 18.31
C VAL A 97 0.91 -12.61 19.78
N GLU A 98 -0.11 -12.02 20.40
CA GLU A 98 -0.49 -12.33 21.79
C GLU A 98 -1.12 -13.73 21.97
N ILE A 99 -1.62 -14.35 20.89
CA ILE A 99 -2.27 -15.68 20.92
C ILE A 99 -1.29 -16.82 20.66
N SER A 100 -0.03 -16.56 20.25
CA SER A 100 0.99 -17.61 20.12
C SER A 100 1.67 -17.88 21.46
N PRO A 101 1.34 -18.98 22.18
CA PRO A 101 2.11 -19.37 23.34
C PRO A 101 3.51 -19.76 22.86
N ILE A 102 4.53 -19.04 23.35
CA ILE A 102 5.93 -19.45 23.21
C ILE A 102 6.02 -20.89 23.76
N PRO A 103 6.47 -21.90 22.99
CA PRO A 103 6.70 -23.22 23.54
C PRO A 103 7.75 -23.08 24.62
N LYS A 104 7.40 -23.43 25.86
CA LYS A 104 8.38 -23.48 26.95
C LYS A 104 9.44 -24.51 26.53
N ALA A 105 10.63 -24.05 26.19
CA ALA A 105 11.77 -24.93 26.02
C ALA A 105 11.97 -25.68 27.34
N GLU A 106 11.90 -27.01 27.28
CA GLU A 106 12.25 -27.87 28.41
C GLU A 106 13.73 -27.65 28.71
N VAL A 107 14.01 -27.07 29.88
CA VAL A 107 15.37 -26.95 30.40
C VAL A 107 15.75 -28.32 30.96
N GLU A 108 16.44 -29.13 30.15
CA GLU A 108 17.15 -30.30 30.66
C GLU A 108 18.37 -29.83 31.47
N ASN A 109 18.26 -29.88 32.79
CA ASN A 109 19.40 -29.70 33.69
C ASN A 109 20.25 -30.97 33.65
N SER A 110 21.48 -30.85 33.12
CA SER A 110 22.57 -31.81 33.34
C SER A 110 23.32 -31.50 34.64
#